data_AF-A0A258CQX1-F1
#
_entry.id   AF-A0A258CQX1-F1
#
_cell.length_a   1.000
_cell.length_b   1.000
_cell.length_c   1.000
_cell.angle_alpha   90.00
_cell.angle_beta   90.00
_cell.angle_gamma   90.00
#
_symmetry.space_group_name_H-M   'P 1'
#
loop_
_entity.id
_entity.type
_entity.pdbx_description
1 polymer ?
#
loop_
_entity_poly.entity_id
_entity_poly.type
_entity_poly.pdbx_seq_one_letter_code
_entity_poly.pdbx_strand_id
1 'polypeptide(L)'
;MTGSYSHSQVNIKRAPAAIRQTQPYGASPSLASNNPGVVLPVYICSGGVNCATAADRQLNPNNPYAATFAANPAAGGARVYYLFGDIPVGTERSNEVIRGALGLRGSFGDGWKWHVDATGAKDNLNIRALGVVNIAGLKQAINTGAYNFINPNLNSQATRDLIAPTYDVASNSSLVSVDVGLSKSLMELAGGPLMIAVGGQVRHETLENNSLNENLDRYANTSAAFGSHTVSAAFFELNAPVLDTLEVNVSGRYDHYSEGFGRFSPKVGAKWTPIENLSLRGTYSKGFRAPTFAESNPRSSFAGFVSTTPPASFQLAHGGLITDGNTNPYVQSYSVGSGFSGNPNLKPEKSRSFTGGVIFEPTPWLTMSVDYYNIKKTDVIVTGPLASSARAAYFAGNPLPAGYTIEAIDGVDPLFPNALPRVLIINAPYVNAASQKTSGIDFAVTARIPLADDIQLISRLDVTNILQFDVDNGDGAIQKFAGTLGPYELSSGAGTPKWRGNWQNTLQFK
;
A
#
# COMPACT_ATOMS: atom_id res chain seq x y z
N MET A 1 -15.40 28.21 -16.04
CA MET A 1 -15.96 27.25 -15.08
C MET A 1 -16.18 25.93 -15.80
N THR A 2 -15.81 24.82 -15.18
CA THR A 2 -16.07 23.47 -15.69
C THR A 2 -16.60 22.61 -14.55
N GLY A 3 -17.44 21.64 -14.88
CA GLY A 3 -17.96 20.68 -13.91
C GLY A 3 -18.20 19.35 -14.61
N SER A 4 -18.07 18.28 -13.86
CA SER A 4 -18.33 16.93 -14.35
C SER A 4 -18.95 16.09 -13.25
N TYR A 5 -19.87 15.22 -13.67
CA TYR A 5 -20.41 14.15 -12.86
C TYR A 5 -20.14 12.84 -13.59
N SER A 6 -19.70 11.83 -12.85
CA SER A 6 -19.67 10.45 -13.36
C SER A 6 -20.23 9.49 -12.32
N HIS A 7 -20.94 8.50 -12.84
CA HIS A 7 -21.37 7.33 -12.10
C HIS A 7 -20.82 6.11 -12.83
N SER A 8 -20.21 5.20 -12.09
CA SER A 8 -19.73 3.94 -12.62
C SER A 8 -20.17 2.80 -11.74
N GLN A 9 -20.55 1.68 -12.37
CA GLN A 9 -20.90 0.46 -11.68
C GLN A 9 -20.07 -0.69 -12.25
N VAL A 10 -19.47 -1.48 -11.37
CA VAL A 10 -18.66 -2.64 -11.73
C VAL A 10 -19.10 -3.84 -10.89
N ASN A 11 -19.57 -4.88 -11.57
CA ASN A 11 -19.94 -6.14 -10.94
C ASN A 11 -18.85 -7.19 -11.23
N ILE A 12 -18.18 -7.62 -10.18
CA ILE A 12 -17.11 -8.62 -10.25
C ILE A 12 -17.65 -9.92 -9.71
N LYS A 13 -17.83 -10.92 -10.58
CA LYS A 13 -18.11 -12.30 -10.18
C LYS A 13 -16.79 -13.02 -9.90
N ARG A 14 -16.75 -13.84 -8.85
CA ARG A 14 -15.57 -14.64 -8.48
C ARG A 14 -15.93 -16.12 -8.41
N ALA A 15 -14.90 -16.95 -8.39
CA ALA A 15 -15.06 -18.34 -8.02
C ALA A 15 -15.65 -18.43 -6.60
N PRO A 16 -16.40 -19.48 -6.28
CA PRO A 16 -16.98 -19.61 -4.95
C PRO A 16 -15.92 -19.64 -3.86
N ALA A 17 -16.32 -19.24 -2.65
CA ALA A 17 -15.44 -19.30 -1.49
C ALA A 17 -15.12 -20.76 -1.21
N ALA A 18 -13.87 -21.03 -0.84
CA ALA A 18 -13.43 -22.36 -0.48
C ALA A 18 -12.95 -22.37 0.96
N ILE A 19 -13.22 -23.47 1.65
CA ILE A 19 -12.53 -23.81 2.88
C ILE A 19 -11.58 -24.96 2.58
N ARG A 20 -10.32 -24.77 2.97
CA ARG A 20 -9.30 -25.81 2.93
C ARG A 20 -8.80 -26.04 4.34
N GLN A 21 -8.79 -27.30 4.78
CA GLN A 21 -8.06 -27.67 5.97
C GLN A 21 -6.64 -28.13 5.58
N THR A 22 -5.61 -27.41 6.03
CA THR A 22 -4.19 -27.60 5.64
C THR A 22 -3.44 -28.53 6.59
N GLN A 23 -4.13 -29.50 7.18
CA GLN A 23 -3.53 -30.47 8.09
C GLN A 23 -2.78 -31.57 7.31
N PRO A 24 -1.64 -32.10 7.84
CA PRO A 24 -0.96 -33.23 7.24
C PRO A 24 -1.89 -34.43 7.05
N TYR A 25 -1.73 -35.13 5.93
CA TYR A 25 -2.47 -36.35 5.64
C TYR A 25 -2.25 -37.39 6.75
N GLY A 26 -3.33 -37.94 7.32
CA GLY A 26 -3.27 -38.94 8.40
C GLY A 26 -3.28 -38.42 9.85
N ALA A 27 -3.17 -37.10 10.09
CA ALA A 27 -3.32 -36.55 11.45
C ALA A 27 -4.75 -36.80 12.00
N SER A 28 -4.94 -36.85 13.32
CA SER A 28 -6.29 -36.97 13.91
C SER A 28 -7.13 -35.70 13.64
N PRO A 29 -8.46 -35.79 13.41
CA PRO A 29 -9.37 -34.64 13.35
C PRO A 29 -9.33 -33.76 14.60
N SER A 30 -8.96 -34.32 15.77
CA SER A 30 -8.79 -33.58 17.03
C SER A 30 -7.56 -32.66 17.08
N LEU A 31 -6.64 -32.78 16.11
CA LEU A 31 -5.38 -32.03 16.03
C LEU A 31 -5.47 -30.79 15.14
N ALA A 32 -6.67 -30.43 14.69
CA ALA A 32 -6.90 -29.26 13.87
C ALA A 32 -6.41 -27.99 14.60
N SER A 33 -5.27 -27.47 14.16
CA SER A 33 -4.57 -26.35 14.79
C SER A 33 -5.32 -25.02 14.68
N ASN A 34 -6.30 -24.95 13.78
CA ASN A 34 -7.19 -23.81 13.65
C ASN A 34 -8.51 -24.22 14.31
N ASN A 35 -8.60 -24.15 15.63
CA ASN A 35 -9.73 -24.69 16.37
C ASN A 35 -10.95 -23.73 16.35
N PRO A 36 -12.15 -24.21 16.01
CA PRO A 36 -12.43 -25.54 15.46
C PRO A 36 -12.14 -25.52 13.98
N GLY A 37 -11.42 -26.55 13.53
CA GLY A 37 -11.28 -26.80 12.11
C GLY A 37 -12.68 -26.92 11.52
N VAL A 38 -12.80 -26.67 10.23
CA VAL A 38 -14.04 -26.98 9.50
C VAL A 38 -14.13 -28.50 9.38
N VAL A 39 -14.58 -29.11 10.48
CA VAL A 39 -14.73 -30.55 10.69
C VAL A 39 -16.18 -30.76 11.07
N LEU A 40 -16.86 -31.61 10.32
CA LEU A 40 -18.22 -32.01 10.64
C LEU A 40 -18.17 -32.92 11.86
N PRO A 41 -18.82 -32.56 12.98
CA PRO A 41 -18.83 -33.39 14.17
C PRO A 41 -19.63 -34.67 13.93
N VAL A 42 -19.43 -35.69 14.78
CA VAL A 42 -20.26 -36.90 14.77
C VAL A 42 -21.68 -36.60 15.20
N TYR A 43 -21.84 -35.75 16.23
CA TYR A 43 -23.11 -35.32 16.77
C TYR A 43 -23.35 -33.83 16.52
N ILE A 44 -24.59 -33.48 16.20
CA ILE A 44 -25.11 -32.11 16.10
C ILE A 44 -26.33 -31.96 17.02
N CYS A 45 -26.65 -30.73 17.42
CA CYS A 45 -27.76 -30.41 18.31
C CYS A 45 -28.14 -28.93 18.16
N SER A 46 -29.29 -28.54 18.70
CA SER A 46 -29.76 -27.13 18.65
C SER A 46 -28.82 -26.16 19.39
N GLY A 47 -28.10 -26.65 20.41
CA GLY A 47 -27.12 -25.87 21.17
C GLY A 47 -25.76 -25.65 20.51
N GLY A 48 -25.44 -26.37 19.42
CA GLY A 48 -24.36 -25.99 18.50
C GLY A 48 -22.90 -26.08 19.00
N VAL A 49 -22.56 -26.88 20.03
CA VAL A 49 -21.15 -27.13 20.41
C VAL A 49 -20.92 -28.59 20.83
N ASN A 50 -20.25 -29.38 19.97
CA ASN A 50 -19.80 -30.78 20.14
C ASN A 50 -20.88 -31.82 20.46
N CYS A 51 -22.00 -31.44 21.10
CA CYS A 51 -23.24 -32.20 21.29
C CYS A 51 -23.08 -33.65 21.79
N ALA A 52 -21.90 -34.01 22.33
CA ALA A 52 -21.57 -35.37 22.72
C ALA A 52 -22.45 -35.84 23.89
N THR A 53 -22.93 -34.92 24.72
CA THR A 53 -23.75 -35.19 25.91
C THR A 53 -25.12 -34.52 25.85
N ALA A 54 -25.47 -33.85 24.74
CA ALA A 54 -26.72 -33.13 24.62
C ALA A 54 -27.91 -34.09 24.49
N ALA A 55 -29.04 -33.77 25.12
CA ALA A 55 -30.23 -34.60 25.10
C ALA A 55 -30.89 -34.66 23.71
N ASP A 56 -30.78 -33.57 22.94
CA ASP A 56 -31.29 -33.42 21.58
C ASP A 56 -30.24 -33.76 20.50
N ARG A 57 -29.15 -34.45 20.88
CA ARG A 57 -28.10 -34.82 19.93
C ARG A 57 -28.63 -35.77 18.85
N GLN A 58 -28.21 -35.55 17.62
CA GLN A 58 -28.45 -36.44 16.49
C GLN A 58 -27.15 -36.68 15.72
N LEU A 59 -27.06 -37.81 15.02
CA LEU A 59 -25.93 -38.08 14.12
C LEU A 59 -25.92 -37.03 13.01
N ASN A 60 -24.75 -36.49 12.71
CA ASN A 60 -24.60 -35.49 11.66
C ASN A 60 -24.77 -36.15 10.27
N PRO A 61 -25.84 -35.84 9.51
CA PRO A 61 -26.06 -36.46 8.21
C PRO A 61 -25.01 -36.06 7.17
N ASN A 62 -24.30 -34.94 7.39
CA ASN A 62 -23.22 -34.49 6.52
C ASN A 62 -21.90 -35.25 6.76
N ASN A 63 -21.77 -35.98 7.88
CA ASN A 63 -20.55 -36.67 8.25
C ASN A 63 -20.66 -38.18 7.93
N PRO A 64 -19.93 -38.70 6.91
CA PRO A 64 -20.02 -40.11 6.51
C PRO A 64 -19.49 -41.08 7.58
N TYR A 65 -18.74 -40.60 8.57
CA TYR A 65 -18.19 -41.39 9.67
C TYR A 65 -19.08 -41.38 10.92
N ALA A 66 -20.15 -40.56 10.95
CA ALA A 66 -20.93 -40.33 12.17
C ALA A 66 -21.49 -41.62 12.77
N ALA A 67 -22.08 -42.50 11.96
CA ALA A 67 -22.65 -43.76 12.44
C ALA A 67 -21.58 -44.71 12.99
N THR A 68 -20.49 -44.90 12.25
CA THR A 68 -19.39 -45.82 12.61
C THR A 68 -18.71 -45.41 13.92
N PHE A 69 -18.57 -44.10 14.16
CA PHE A 69 -17.88 -43.55 15.32
C PHE A 69 -18.84 -42.99 16.38
N ALA A 70 -20.11 -43.36 16.36
CA ALA A 70 -21.09 -42.93 17.37
C ALA A 70 -20.63 -43.24 18.81
N ALA A 71 -19.97 -44.38 19.02
CA ALA A 71 -19.45 -44.79 20.33
C ALA A 71 -18.12 -44.10 20.72
N ASN A 72 -17.43 -43.47 19.76
CA ASN A 72 -16.20 -42.73 19.98
C ASN A 72 -16.18 -41.45 19.11
N PRO A 73 -17.03 -40.45 19.43
CA PRO A 73 -17.26 -39.31 18.55
C PRO A 73 -16.01 -38.44 18.33
N ALA A 74 -15.04 -38.48 19.26
CA ALA A 74 -13.77 -37.78 19.14
C ALA A 74 -12.91 -38.31 17.97
N ALA A 75 -13.09 -39.58 17.57
CA ALA A 75 -12.37 -40.19 16.46
C ALA A 75 -13.10 -40.09 15.11
N GLY A 76 -14.36 -39.64 15.11
CA GLY A 76 -15.24 -39.69 13.94
C GLY A 76 -15.48 -38.36 13.21
N GLY A 77 -14.71 -37.30 13.49
CA GLY A 77 -14.88 -36.02 12.81
C GLY A 77 -14.54 -36.10 11.32
N ALA A 78 -15.44 -35.66 10.43
CA ALA A 78 -15.16 -35.60 9.00
C ALA A 78 -14.56 -34.24 8.62
N ARG A 79 -13.35 -34.27 8.06
CA ARG A 79 -12.70 -33.08 7.49
C ARG A 79 -13.41 -32.66 6.21
N VAL A 80 -13.63 -31.36 6.04
CA VAL A 80 -14.24 -30.86 4.81
C VAL A 80 -13.27 -29.96 4.05
N TYR A 81 -13.03 -30.34 2.80
CA TYR A 81 -12.60 -29.43 1.78
C TYR A 81 -13.85 -29.07 0.98
N TYR A 82 -14.28 -27.81 1.04
CA TYR A 82 -15.57 -27.40 0.47
C TYR A 82 -15.45 -26.17 -0.40
N LEU A 83 -16.25 -26.13 -1.47
CA LEU A 83 -16.46 -24.98 -2.32
C LEU A 83 -17.94 -24.61 -2.25
N PHE A 84 -18.25 -23.39 -1.79
CA PHE A 84 -19.63 -22.91 -1.57
C PHE A 84 -20.31 -22.52 -2.89
N GLY A 85 -20.49 -23.48 -3.80
CA GLY A 85 -21.04 -23.24 -5.14
C GLY A 85 -22.48 -22.74 -5.17
N ASP A 86 -23.24 -22.91 -4.09
CA ASP A 86 -24.61 -22.41 -3.93
C ASP A 86 -24.68 -20.96 -3.40
N ILE A 87 -23.54 -20.35 -3.07
CA ILE A 87 -23.44 -18.97 -2.58
C ILE A 87 -22.77 -18.12 -3.66
N PRO A 88 -23.45 -17.10 -4.22
CA PRO A 88 -22.84 -16.16 -5.14
C PRO A 88 -21.67 -15.42 -4.48
N VAL A 89 -20.51 -15.38 -5.14
CA VAL A 89 -19.33 -14.68 -4.64
C VAL A 89 -18.93 -13.58 -5.60
N GLY A 90 -18.70 -12.39 -5.06
CA GLY A 90 -18.35 -11.25 -5.87
C GLY A 90 -18.39 -9.94 -5.11
N THR A 91 -18.16 -8.86 -5.85
CA THR A 91 -18.41 -7.50 -5.34
C THR A 91 -19.16 -6.72 -6.40
N GLU A 92 -20.21 -6.03 -5.98
CA GLU A 92 -20.84 -4.97 -6.75
C GLU A 92 -20.30 -3.64 -6.23
N ARG A 93 -19.78 -2.82 -7.13
CA ARG A 93 -19.13 -1.55 -6.77
C ARG A 93 -19.82 -0.43 -7.52
N SER A 94 -20.29 0.58 -6.81
CA SER A 94 -20.74 1.83 -7.41
C SER A 94 -19.82 2.96 -6.96
N ASN A 95 -19.47 3.84 -7.89
CA ASN A 95 -18.65 5.00 -7.60
C ASN A 95 -19.26 6.24 -8.24
N GLU A 96 -19.47 7.27 -7.43
CA GLU A 96 -20.03 8.56 -7.84
C GLU A 96 -19.00 9.67 -7.62
N VAL A 97 -18.60 10.33 -8.71
CA VAL A 97 -17.62 11.40 -8.67
C VAL A 97 -18.28 12.69 -9.14
N ILE A 98 -18.22 13.72 -8.31
CA ILE A 98 -18.59 15.09 -8.66
C ILE A 98 -17.32 15.95 -8.59
N ARG A 99 -17.05 16.69 -9.66
CA ARG A 99 -15.93 17.64 -9.71
C ARG A 99 -16.40 18.97 -10.28
N GLY A 100 -15.90 20.07 -9.73
CA GLY A 100 -16.08 21.42 -10.24
C GLY A 100 -14.80 22.22 -10.17
N ALA A 101 -14.60 23.11 -11.14
CA ALA A 101 -13.50 24.08 -11.13
C ALA A 101 -13.97 25.45 -11.66
N LEU A 102 -13.50 26.50 -11.00
CA LEU A 102 -13.71 27.89 -11.37
C LEU A 102 -12.36 28.60 -11.38
N GLY A 103 -12.08 29.35 -12.44
CA GLY A 103 -10.86 30.13 -12.57
C GLY A 103 -11.19 31.53 -13.02
N LEU A 104 -10.64 32.52 -12.33
CA LEU A 104 -10.66 33.93 -12.68
C LEU A 104 -9.23 34.39 -12.92
N ARG A 105 -9.05 35.24 -13.92
CA ARG A 105 -7.74 35.81 -14.25
C ARG A 105 -7.90 37.20 -14.82
N GLY A 106 -6.88 38.01 -14.66
CA GLY A 106 -6.87 39.35 -15.23
C GLY A 106 -5.51 40.00 -15.07
N SER A 107 -5.49 41.29 -15.33
CA SER A 107 -4.33 42.14 -15.12
C SER A 107 -4.76 43.48 -14.53
N PHE A 108 -3.86 44.14 -13.82
CA PHE A 108 -4.07 45.50 -13.31
C PHE A 108 -2.74 46.28 -13.30
N GLY A 109 -2.85 47.62 -13.29
CA GLY A 109 -1.69 48.51 -13.31
C GLY A 109 -0.69 48.21 -14.42
N ASP A 110 0.57 48.54 -14.18
CA ASP A 110 1.66 48.34 -15.14
C ASP A 110 2.13 46.88 -15.14
N GLY A 111 1.36 46.00 -15.79
CA GLY A 111 1.81 44.66 -16.16
C GLY A 111 1.70 43.57 -15.08
N TRP A 112 0.98 43.80 -13.98
CA TRP A 112 0.64 42.72 -13.05
C TRP A 112 -0.43 41.83 -13.65
N LYS A 113 -0.20 40.52 -13.61
CA LYS A 113 -1.18 39.48 -13.94
C LYS A 113 -1.58 38.76 -12.67
N TRP A 114 -2.86 38.45 -12.54
CA TRP A 114 -3.41 37.74 -11.39
C TRP A 114 -4.29 36.58 -11.81
N HIS A 115 -4.37 35.56 -10.96
CA HIS A 115 -5.34 34.48 -11.08
C HIS A 115 -5.88 34.08 -9.70
N VAL A 116 -7.10 33.57 -9.70
CA VAL A 116 -7.77 32.90 -8.58
C VAL A 116 -8.42 31.65 -9.14
N ASP A 117 -7.99 30.49 -8.68
CA ASP A 117 -8.50 29.20 -9.13
C ASP A 117 -9.06 28.44 -7.93
N ALA A 118 -10.26 27.89 -8.08
CA ALA A 118 -10.93 27.07 -7.08
C ALA A 118 -11.32 25.73 -7.71
N THR A 119 -11.04 24.63 -7.02
CA THR A 119 -11.42 23.27 -7.43
C THR A 119 -12.05 22.53 -6.27
N GLY A 120 -13.16 21.84 -6.53
CA GLY A 120 -13.79 20.92 -5.59
C GLY A 120 -13.99 19.56 -6.23
N ALA A 121 -13.78 18.49 -5.47
CA ALA A 121 -14.10 17.13 -5.90
C ALA A 121 -14.62 16.32 -4.70
N LYS A 122 -15.59 15.44 -4.97
CA LYS A 122 -16.07 14.43 -4.02
C LYS A 122 -16.26 13.11 -4.74
N ASP A 123 -15.80 12.04 -4.11
CA ASP A 123 -15.93 10.67 -4.56
C ASP A 123 -16.66 9.86 -3.48
N ASN A 124 -17.72 9.14 -3.86
CA ASN A 124 -18.44 8.22 -2.98
C ASN A 124 -18.39 6.82 -3.59
N LEU A 125 -17.73 5.91 -2.89
CA LEU A 125 -17.60 4.51 -3.25
C LEU A 125 -18.51 3.67 -2.35
N ASN A 126 -19.33 2.81 -2.93
CA ASN A 126 -20.02 1.75 -2.21
C ASN A 126 -19.59 0.38 -2.77
N ILE A 127 -19.21 -0.52 -1.88
CA ILE A 127 -18.90 -1.91 -2.17
C ILE A 127 -19.90 -2.79 -1.46
N ARG A 128 -20.71 -3.50 -2.24
CA ARG A 128 -21.55 -4.61 -1.77
C ARG A 128 -20.81 -5.93 -2.03
N ALA A 129 -20.31 -6.56 -0.97
CA ALA A 129 -19.58 -7.81 -1.02
C ALA A 129 -20.52 -9.00 -0.77
N LEU A 130 -20.48 -9.97 -1.68
CA LEU A 130 -21.29 -11.18 -1.65
C LEU A 130 -20.41 -12.40 -1.39
N GLY A 131 -20.92 -13.35 -0.62
CA GLY A 131 -20.27 -14.66 -0.47
C GLY A 131 -18.98 -14.64 0.35
N VAL A 132 -18.80 -13.64 1.21
CA VAL A 132 -17.69 -13.57 2.17
C VAL A 132 -18.08 -14.36 3.42
N VAL A 133 -17.41 -15.49 3.64
CA VAL A 133 -17.73 -16.41 4.72
C VAL A 133 -17.44 -15.78 6.09
N ASN A 134 -18.47 -15.73 6.94
CA ASN A 134 -18.40 -15.37 8.36
C ASN A 134 -17.98 -16.60 9.19
N ILE A 135 -16.96 -16.44 10.01
CA ILE A 135 -16.36 -17.52 10.80
C ILE A 135 -17.35 -18.06 11.84
N ALA A 136 -18.06 -17.18 12.56
CA ALA A 136 -19.01 -17.58 13.60
C ALA A 136 -20.23 -18.27 13.00
N GLY A 137 -20.80 -17.70 11.94
CA GLY A 137 -21.94 -18.27 11.21
C GLY A 137 -21.64 -19.63 10.61
N LEU A 138 -20.46 -19.80 10.02
CA LEU A 138 -20.00 -21.11 9.53
C LEU A 138 -19.86 -22.14 10.67
N LYS A 139 -19.22 -21.76 11.79
CA LYS A 139 -19.07 -22.66 12.94
C LYS A 139 -20.42 -23.09 13.50
N GLN A 140 -21.36 -22.15 13.60
CA GLN A 140 -22.72 -22.43 14.02
C GLN A 140 -23.40 -23.40 13.05
N ALA A 141 -23.33 -23.16 11.74
CA ALA A 141 -23.96 -24.02 10.74
C ALA A 141 -23.41 -25.44 10.73
N ILE A 142 -22.11 -25.61 10.97
CA ILE A 142 -21.46 -26.92 11.10
C ILE A 142 -21.95 -27.66 12.35
N ASN A 143 -21.95 -26.99 13.50
CA ASN A 143 -22.24 -27.65 14.77
C ASN A 143 -23.74 -27.94 14.98
N THR A 144 -24.62 -27.19 14.34
CA THR A 144 -26.06 -27.47 14.33
C THR A 144 -26.48 -28.38 13.18
N GLY A 145 -25.59 -28.58 12.19
CA GLY A 145 -25.90 -29.26 10.93
C GLY A 145 -26.87 -28.49 10.03
N ALA A 146 -27.04 -27.19 10.25
CA ALA A 146 -27.97 -26.35 9.49
C ALA A 146 -27.61 -26.23 8.01
N TYR A 147 -26.34 -26.42 7.65
CA TYR A 147 -25.88 -26.41 6.26
C TYR A 147 -25.66 -27.83 5.74
N ASN A 148 -26.28 -28.11 4.59
CA ASN A 148 -26.17 -29.35 3.88
C ASN A 148 -24.95 -29.33 2.94
N PHE A 149 -23.87 -29.96 3.38
CA PHE A 149 -22.63 -30.08 2.63
C PHE A 149 -22.70 -31.14 1.52
N ILE A 150 -23.64 -32.09 1.61
CA ILE A 150 -23.82 -33.17 0.62
C ILE A 150 -24.63 -32.66 -0.58
N ASN A 151 -25.73 -31.95 -0.32
CA ASN A 151 -26.61 -31.39 -1.34
C ASN A 151 -26.89 -29.90 -1.04
N PRO A 152 -26.01 -29.00 -1.50
CA PRO A 152 -26.12 -27.58 -1.17
C PRO A 152 -27.32 -26.86 -1.79
N ASN A 153 -27.97 -27.46 -2.79
CA ASN A 153 -29.21 -26.93 -3.36
C ASN A 153 -30.37 -26.96 -2.37
N LEU A 154 -30.28 -27.78 -1.31
CA LEU A 154 -31.29 -27.86 -0.24
C LEU A 154 -31.09 -26.81 0.86
N ASN A 155 -30.02 -26.03 0.82
CA ASN A 155 -29.80 -24.97 1.81
C ASN A 155 -30.80 -23.84 1.61
N SER A 156 -31.44 -23.43 2.71
CA SER A 156 -32.30 -22.25 2.73
C SER A 156 -31.47 -20.98 2.56
N GLN A 157 -32.11 -19.89 2.09
CA GLN A 157 -31.43 -18.59 2.00
C GLN A 157 -30.96 -18.11 3.39
N ALA A 158 -31.74 -18.35 4.45
CA ALA A 158 -31.34 -18.00 5.81
C ALA A 158 -30.07 -18.73 6.27
N THR A 159 -29.89 -20.00 5.88
CA THR A 159 -28.65 -20.75 6.15
C THR A 159 -27.47 -20.16 5.37
N ARG A 160 -27.68 -19.76 4.12
CA ARG A 160 -26.64 -19.12 3.29
C ARG A 160 -26.25 -17.75 3.85
N ASP A 161 -27.22 -16.94 4.27
CA ASP A 161 -27.00 -15.62 4.86
C ASP A 161 -26.35 -15.72 6.25
N LEU A 162 -26.59 -16.81 7.00
CA LEU A 162 -25.86 -17.10 8.23
C LEU A 162 -24.37 -17.31 7.95
N ILE A 163 -24.03 -18.06 6.90
CA ILE A 163 -22.63 -18.41 6.58
C ILE A 163 -21.92 -17.28 5.86
N ALA A 164 -22.59 -16.60 4.93
CA ALA A 164 -21.99 -15.59 4.08
C ALA A 164 -22.98 -14.44 3.86
N PRO A 165 -23.25 -13.63 4.90
CA PRO A 165 -24.13 -12.49 4.76
C PRO A 165 -23.54 -11.48 3.77
N THR A 166 -24.41 -10.63 3.23
CA THR A 166 -23.97 -9.53 2.36
C THR A 166 -23.44 -8.38 3.21
N TYR A 167 -22.34 -7.77 2.78
CA TYR A 167 -21.73 -6.62 3.45
C TYR A 167 -21.71 -5.42 2.53
N ASP A 168 -22.29 -4.32 2.98
CA ASP A 168 -22.24 -3.02 2.30
C ASP A 168 -21.22 -2.12 3.00
N VAL A 169 -20.23 -1.64 2.25
CA VAL A 169 -19.14 -0.80 2.76
C VAL A 169 -19.11 0.49 1.95
N ALA A 170 -19.44 1.59 2.62
CA ALA A 170 -19.35 2.93 2.04
C ALA A 170 -18.00 3.58 2.39
N SER A 171 -17.39 4.23 1.41
CA SER A 171 -16.16 5.02 1.53
C SER A 171 -16.34 6.33 0.78
N ASN A 172 -15.66 7.39 1.20
CA ASN A 172 -15.67 8.66 0.49
C ASN A 172 -14.32 9.39 0.55
N SER A 173 -14.09 10.26 -0.43
CA SER A 173 -12.95 11.18 -0.45
C SER A 173 -13.43 12.54 -0.92
N SER A 174 -12.89 13.62 -0.35
CA SER A 174 -13.21 14.97 -0.81
C SER A 174 -12.00 15.89 -0.80
N LEU A 175 -12.03 16.86 -1.69
CA LEU A 175 -11.01 17.88 -1.87
C LEU A 175 -11.70 19.21 -2.18
N VAL A 176 -11.27 20.28 -1.51
CA VAL A 176 -11.51 21.66 -1.95
C VAL A 176 -10.18 22.40 -1.91
N SER A 177 -9.79 23.05 -3.00
CA SER A 177 -8.59 23.89 -3.11
C SER A 177 -8.96 25.26 -3.63
N VAL A 178 -8.34 26.28 -3.07
CA VAL A 178 -8.32 27.64 -3.61
C VAL A 178 -6.88 28.08 -3.72
N ASP A 179 -6.52 28.57 -4.89
CA ASP A 179 -5.19 29.00 -5.30
C ASP A 179 -5.27 30.44 -5.79
N VAL A 180 -4.33 31.28 -5.36
CA VAL A 180 -4.22 32.68 -5.78
C VAL A 180 -2.78 32.95 -6.18
N GLY A 181 -2.58 33.68 -7.27
CA GLY A 181 -1.24 34.07 -7.70
C GLY A 181 -1.19 35.41 -8.40
N LEU A 182 -0.04 36.05 -8.26
CA LEU A 182 0.34 37.32 -8.88
C LEU A 182 1.67 37.12 -9.60
N SER A 183 1.81 37.67 -10.80
CA SER A 183 3.07 37.65 -11.53
C SER A 183 3.29 38.94 -12.32
N LYS A 184 4.56 39.31 -12.51
CA LYS A 184 4.97 40.54 -13.20
C LYS A 184 6.43 40.45 -13.69
N SER A 185 6.74 41.19 -14.76
CA SER A 185 8.11 41.60 -15.08
C SER A 185 8.51 42.81 -14.22
N LEU A 186 9.56 42.66 -13.42
CA LEU A 186 10.02 43.68 -12.46
C LEU A 186 10.91 44.74 -13.11
N MET A 187 11.90 44.29 -13.90
CA MET A 187 12.87 45.14 -14.58
C MET A 187 13.55 44.37 -15.70
N GLU A 188 14.13 45.09 -16.64
CA GLU A 188 15.02 44.49 -17.65
C GLU A 188 16.39 44.19 -17.04
N LEU A 189 16.89 42.98 -17.26
CA LEU A 189 18.27 42.58 -17.04
C LEU A 189 18.98 42.47 -18.39
N ALA A 190 20.29 42.27 -18.38
CA ALA A 190 21.06 42.17 -19.62
C ALA A 190 20.59 41.03 -20.53
N GLY A 191 20.10 39.91 -19.96
CA GLY A 191 19.58 38.76 -20.73
C GLY A 191 18.06 38.77 -20.95
N GLY A 192 17.35 39.82 -20.54
CA GLY A 192 15.90 39.94 -20.64
C GLY A 192 15.18 40.20 -19.30
N PRO A 193 13.85 40.13 -19.26
CA PRO A 193 13.07 40.61 -18.13
C PRO A 193 13.19 39.71 -16.89
N LEU A 194 13.44 40.31 -15.73
CA LEU A 194 13.33 39.66 -14.42
C LEU A 194 11.85 39.41 -14.10
N MET A 195 11.45 38.14 -14.07
CA MET A 195 10.08 37.74 -13.76
C MET A 195 9.95 37.35 -12.29
N ILE A 196 8.88 37.83 -11.64
CA ILE A 196 8.45 37.38 -10.32
C ILE A 196 7.06 36.75 -10.39
N ALA A 197 6.86 35.72 -9.60
CA ALA A 197 5.56 35.20 -9.23
C ALA A 197 5.48 35.00 -7.71
N VAL A 198 4.35 35.34 -7.11
CA VAL A 198 4.03 35.07 -5.71
C VAL A 198 2.61 34.54 -5.62
N GLY A 199 2.33 33.66 -4.67
CA GLY A 199 1.00 33.11 -4.52
C GLY A 199 0.78 32.37 -3.22
N GLY A 200 -0.44 31.91 -3.05
CA GLY A 200 -0.87 31.13 -1.90
C GLY A 200 -1.91 30.09 -2.30
N GLN A 201 -2.02 29.06 -1.46
CA GLN A 201 -3.01 28.00 -1.61
C GLN A 201 -3.61 27.67 -0.25
N VAL A 202 -4.90 27.40 -0.22
CA VAL A 202 -5.55 26.71 0.91
C VAL A 202 -6.32 25.52 0.35
N ARG A 203 -6.10 24.36 0.96
CA ARG A 203 -6.65 23.10 0.48
C ARG A 203 -7.13 22.25 1.64
N HIS A 204 -8.37 21.80 1.59
CA HIS A 204 -8.95 20.88 2.55
C HIS A 204 -9.16 19.52 1.89
N GLU A 205 -8.74 18.44 2.56
CA GLU A 205 -8.94 17.06 2.11
C GLU A 205 -9.58 16.23 3.21
N THR A 206 -10.43 15.29 2.80
CA THR A 206 -10.96 14.24 3.67
C THR A 206 -10.84 12.89 2.97
N LEU A 207 -10.61 11.85 3.76
CA LEU A 207 -10.66 10.46 3.33
C LEU A 207 -11.34 9.64 4.40
N GLU A 208 -12.34 8.88 4.00
CA GLU A 208 -12.95 7.82 4.79
C GLU A 208 -12.99 6.56 3.94
N ASN A 209 -12.12 5.62 4.24
CA ASN A 209 -12.10 4.31 3.61
C ASN A 209 -12.34 3.25 4.67
N ASN A 210 -13.54 2.67 4.67
CA ASN A 210 -13.94 1.67 5.65
C ASN A 210 -13.44 0.26 5.28
N SER A 211 -13.16 -0.53 6.31
CA SER A 211 -12.74 -1.93 6.16
C SER A 211 -13.91 -2.83 5.82
N LEU A 212 -13.69 -3.83 4.96
CA LEU A 212 -14.67 -4.89 4.71
C LEU A 212 -14.71 -5.93 5.84
N ASN A 213 -13.74 -5.88 6.75
CA ASN A 213 -13.51 -6.83 7.82
C ASN A 213 -13.04 -6.13 9.09
N GLU A 214 -13.82 -5.16 9.58
CA GLU A 214 -13.49 -4.41 10.80
C GLU A 214 -13.43 -5.28 12.06
N ASN A 215 -14.25 -6.33 12.13
CA ASN A 215 -14.39 -7.20 13.31
C ASN A 215 -13.49 -8.44 13.27
N LEU A 216 -12.66 -8.59 12.22
CA LEU A 216 -11.80 -9.76 11.99
C LEU A 216 -12.55 -11.11 12.01
N ASP A 217 -13.86 -11.09 11.72
CA ASP A 217 -14.78 -12.23 11.81
C ASP A 217 -14.96 -12.97 10.49
N ARG A 218 -14.22 -12.56 9.44
CA ARG A 218 -14.28 -13.12 8.10
C ARG A 218 -12.93 -13.05 7.40
N TYR A 219 -12.77 -13.76 6.29
CA TYR A 219 -11.55 -13.72 5.48
C TYR A 219 -11.68 -12.69 4.35
N ALA A 220 -11.55 -11.41 4.69
CA ALA A 220 -11.59 -10.30 3.75
C ALA A 220 -10.54 -9.23 4.07
N ASN A 221 -10.37 -8.28 3.15
CA ASN A 221 -9.44 -7.17 3.30
C ASN A 221 -9.79 -6.34 4.55
N THR A 222 -8.81 -6.10 5.40
CA THR A 222 -8.91 -5.31 6.64
C THR A 222 -8.48 -3.84 6.46
N SER A 223 -8.05 -3.46 5.25
CA SER A 223 -7.54 -2.11 4.95
C SER A 223 -8.57 -1.05 5.26
N ALA A 224 -8.17 -0.06 6.05
CA ALA A 224 -8.94 1.15 6.33
C ALA A 224 -8.01 2.38 6.31
N ALA A 225 -8.53 3.51 5.86
CA ALA A 225 -7.78 4.76 5.87
C ALA A 225 -8.71 5.93 6.19
N PHE A 226 -8.35 6.74 7.18
CA PHE A 226 -9.17 7.85 7.65
C PHE A 226 -8.33 9.09 7.82
N GLY A 227 -8.87 10.25 7.48
CA GLY A 227 -8.20 11.51 7.78
C GLY A 227 -8.92 12.71 7.24
N SER A 228 -8.57 13.85 7.81
CA SER A 228 -8.97 15.15 7.32
C SER A 228 -7.88 16.14 7.69
N HIS A 229 -7.50 16.99 6.75
CA HIS A 229 -6.58 18.08 7.03
C HIS A 229 -6.86 19.31 6.19
N THR A 230 -6.33 20.43 6.65
CA THR A 230 -6.23 21.66 5.89
C THR A 230 -4.75 21.99 5.70
N VAL A 231 -4.35 22.16 4.44
CA VAL A 231 -3.02 22.60 4.05
C VAL A 231 -3.10 24.05 3.59
N SER A 232 -2.33 24.93 4.22
CA SER A 232 -2.16 26.31 3.80
C SER A 232 -0.74 26.52 3.31
N ALA A 233 -0.55 27.18 2.18
CA ALA A 233 0.75 27.39 1.60
C ALA A 233 0.94 28.81 1.06
N ALA A 234 2.19 29.27 1.10
CA ALA A 234 2.64 30.48 0.44
C ALA A 234 3.89 30.16 -0.38
N PHE A 235 4.00 30.72 -1.58
CA PHE A 235 5.11 30.43 -2.48
C PHE A 235 5.52 31.65 -3.29
N PHE A 236 6.77 31.61 -3.76
CA PHE A 236 7.32 32.57 -4.69
C PHE A 236 8.26 31.91 -5.69
N GLU A 237 8.42 32.55 -6.84
CA GLU A 237 9.38 32.20 -7.86
C GLU A 237 9.94 33.46 -8.52
N LEU A 238 11.25 33.43 -8.78
CA LEU A 238 12.02 34.45 -9.46
C LEU A 238 12.76 33.77 -10.61
N ASN A 239 12.57 34.29 -11.82
CA ASN A 239 13.35 33.89 -13.00
C ASN A 239 14.12 35.11 -13.51
N ALA A 240 15.44 35.01 -13.49
CA ALA A 240 16.36 36.12 -13.76
C ALA A 240 17.31 35.76 -14.90
N PRO A 241 17.04 36.23 -16.13
CA PRO A 241 18.00 36.26 -17.23
C PRO A 241 19.12 37.29 -16.96
N VAL A 242 20.03 36.97 -16.04
CA VAL A 242 21.08 37.90 -15.56
C VAL A 242 21.95 38.44 -16.69
N LEU A 243 22.32 37.58 -17.65
CA LEU A 243 23.03 37.90 -18.89
C LEU A 243 22.39 37.11 -20.04
N ASP A 244 22.68 37.47 -21.30
CA ASP A 244 22.26 36.69 -22.48
C ASP A 244 22.72 35.22 -22.40
N THR A 245 23.79 34.97 -21.66
CA THR A 245 24.36 33.65 -21.44
C THR A 245 24.01 33.05 -20.09
N LEU A 246 23.44 33.78 -19.13
CA LEU A 246 23.27 33.32 -17.75
C LEU A 246 21.84 33.55 -17.25
N GLU A 247 21.15 32.44 -16.94
CA GLU A 247 19.83 32.44 -16.32
C GLU A 247 19.90 31.85 -14.91
N VAL A 248 19.25 32.50 -13.95
CA VAL A 248 19.13 32.03 -12.56
C VAL A 248 17.65 31.96 -12.18
N ASN A 249 17.26 30.84 -11.56
CA ASN A 249 15.93 30.64 -11.00
C ASN A 249 16.02 30.43 -9.48
N VAL A 250 15.20 31.14 -8.72
CA VAL A 250 15.07 30.98 -7.27
C VAL A 250 13.59 30.84 -6.93
N SER A 251 13.24 29.80 -6.20
CA SER A 251 11.85 29.59 -5.75
C SER A 251 11.81 29.02 -4.34
N GLY A 252 10.67 29.19 -3.69
CA GLY A 252 10.43 28.66 -2.37
C GLY A 252 8.95 28.51 -2.11
N ARG A 253 8.59 27.44 -1.39
CA ARG A 253 7.22 27.21 -0.94
C ARG A 253 7.22 26.81 0.53
N TYR A 254 6.39 27.45 1.32
CA TYR A 254 6.10 27.05 2.69
C TYR A 254 4.71 26.42 2.76
N ASP A 255 4.62 25.20 3.26
CA ASP A 255 3.36 24.49 3.47
C ASP A 255 3.16 24.27 4.98
N HIS A 256 1.97 24.56 5.49
CA HIS A 256 1.53 24.33 6.86
C HIS A 256 0.31 23.39 6.86
N TYR A 257 0.40 22.33 7.67
CA TYR A 257 -0.63 21.31 7.83
C TYR A 257 -1.33 21.50 9.18
N SER A 258 -2.65 21.33 9.19
CA SER A 258 -3.51 21.43 10.39
C SER A 258 -3.10 20.51 11.54
N GLU A 259 -2.32 19.48 11.25
CA GLU A 259 -1.73 18.53 12.20
C GLU A 259 -0.57 19.15 13.00
N GLY A 260 -0.24 20.42 12.76
CA GLY A 260 0.67 21.21 13.60
C GLY A 260 2.11 21.27 13.10
N PHE A 261 2.39 20.88 11.86
CA PHE A 261 3.74 20.99 11.27
C PHE A 261 3.74 21.87 10.02
N GLY A 262 4.91 22.46 9.74
CA GLY A 262 5.15 23.17 8.48
C GLY A 262 6.53 22.89 7.89
N ARG A 263 6.69 23.08 6.58
CA ARG A 263 7.93 22.81 5.84
C ARG A 263 8.17 23.86 4.77
N PHE A 264 9.42 24.32 4.69
CA PHE A 264 9.89 25.19 3.61
C PHE A 264 10.72 24.39 2.61
N SER A 265 10.36 24.51 1.33
CA SER A 265 10.93 23.81 0.19
C SER A 265 11.61 24.81 -0.77
N PRO A 266 12.88 25.19 -0.52
CA PRO A 266 13.63 26.06 -1.42
C PRO A 266 14.17 25.32 -2.65
N LYS A 267 14.32 26.07 -3.74
CA LYS A 267 15.01 25.65 -4.95
C LYS A 267 15.83 26.81 -5.52
N VAL A 268 17.04 26.50 -5.95
CA VAL A 268 17.89 27.39 -6.75
C VAL A 268 18.40 26.62 -7.96
N GLY A 269 18.40 27.26 -9.12
CA GLY A 269 18.95 26.72 -10.35
C GLY A 269 19.68 27.79 -11.14
N ALA A 270 20.66 27.37 -11.92
CA ALA A 270 21.35 28.23 -12.86
C ALA A 270 21.60 27.47 -14.17
N LYS A 271 21.50 28.19 -15.29
CA LYS A 271 21.90 27.74 -16.62
C LYS A 271 22.85 28.78 -17.20
N TRP A 272 24.03 28.34 -17.61
CA TRP A 272 25.03 29.19 -18.22
C TRP A 272 25.41 28.64 -19.60
N THR A 273 25.21 29.42 -20.64
CA THR A 273 25.47 29.12 -22.05
C THR A 273 26.66 29.96 -22.53
N PRO A 274 27.91 29.62 -22.16
CA PRO A 274 29.09 30.44 -22.50
C PRO A 274 29.29 30.63 -24.01
N ILE A 275 28.88 29.66 -24.81
CA ILE A 275 28.90 29.67 -26.27
C ILE A 275 27.62 29.01 -26.78
N GLU A 276 27.18 29.36 -27.98
CA GLU A 276 25.85 28.99 -28.53
C GLU A 276 25.55 27.48 -28.48
N ASN A 277 26.58 26.63 -28.63
CA ASN A 277 26.44 25.18 -28.67
C ASN A 277 26.74 24.47 -27.34
N LEU A 278 27.04 25.19 -26.25
CA LEU A 278 27.40 24.59 -24.97
C LEU A 278 26.68 25.29 -23.82
N SER A 279 25.88 24.52 -23.06
CA SER A 279 25.25 24.98 -21.82
C SER A 279 25.69 24.12 -20.63
N LEU A 280 25.98 24.78 -19.51
CA LEU A 280 26.12 24.18 -18.19
C LEU A 280 24.84 24.45 -17.40
N ARG A 281 24.35 23.47 -16.65
CA ARG A 281 23.18 23.63 -15.78
C ARG A 281 23.43 23.01 -14.42
N GLY A 282 22.83 23.59 -13.39
CA GLY A 282 22.86 23.03 -12.04
C GLY A 282 21.62 23.41 -11.26
N THR A 283 21.15 22.50 -10.40
CA THR A 283 20.05 22.79 -9.49
C THR A 283 20.29 22.21 -8.11
N TYR A 284 19.79 22.91 -7.10
CA TYR A 284 19.69 22.43 -5.73
C TYR A 284 18.26 22.66 -5.24
N SER A 285 17.65 21.64 -4.65
CA SER A 285 16.31 21.76 -4.08
C SER A 285 16.17 20.92 -2.82
N LYS A 286 15.27 21.37 -1.94
CA LYS A 286 14.74 20.57 -0.83
C LYS A 286 13.25 20.38 -1.03
N GLY A 287 12.74 19.25 -0.56
CA GLY A 287 11.32 18.97 -0.52
C GLY A 287 10.97 18.13 0.70
N PHE A 288 9.69 17.77 0.80
CA PHE A 288 9.20 16.92 1.85
C PHE A 288 7.99 16.11 1.37
N ARG A 289 7.61 15.09 2.14
CA ARG A 289 6.35 14.37 2.00
C ARG A 289 5.67 14.33 3.37
N ALA A 290 4.46 14.86 3.46
CA ALA A 290 3.64 14.67 4.66
C ALA A 290 3.26 13.19 4.83
N PRO A 291 3.10 12.69 6.06
CA PRO A 291 2.48 11.39 6.29
C PRO A 291 1.10 11.35 5.64
N THR A 292 0.76 10.23 5.01
CA THR A 292 -0.58 9.99 4.47
C THR A 292 -1.57 9.69 5.58
N PHE A 293 -2.86 9.81 5.32
CA PHE A 293 -3.93 9.43 6.25
C PHE A 293 -3.86 7.96 6.70
N ALA A 294 -3.39 7.07 5.83
CA ALA A 294 -3.15 5.67 6.17
C ALA A 294 -1.99 5.51 7.19
N GLU A 295 -0.97 6.37 7.08
CA GLU A 295 0.22 6.32 7.94
C GLU A 295 0.01 7.06 9.27
N SER A 296 -0.78 8.13 9.33
CA SER A 296 -0.87 9.01 10.51
C SER A 296 -2.08 8.78 11.41
N ASN A 297 -3.22 8.32 10.88
CA ASN A 297 -4.43 8.22 11.68
C ASN A 297 -4.50 6.87 12.42
N PRO A 298 -4.62 6.83 13.76
CA PRO A 298 -4.72 5.59 14.53
C PRO A 298 -5.86 4.66 14.14
N ARG A 299 -6.92 5.18 13.51
CA ARG A 299 -8.04 4.39 12.99
C ARG A 299 -7.70 3.70 11.66
N SER A 300 -6.70 4.20 10.94
CA SER A 300 -6.24 3.59 9.69
C SER A 300 -5.46 2.34 9.98
N SER A 301 -5.66 1.33 9.15
CA SER A 301 -4.98 0.05 9.29
C SER A 301 -4.87 -0.70 7.97
N PHE A 302 -3.92 -1.62 7.92
CA PHE A 302 -3.79 -2.61 6.86
C PHE A 302 -3.10 -3.85 7.44
N ALA A 303 -3.37 -5.03 6.89
CA ALA A 303 -2.66 -6.24 7.26
C ALA A 303 -1.85 -6.80 6.09
N GLY A 304 -0.53 -6.92 6.29
CA GLY A 304 0.32 -7.80 5.49
C GLY A 304 0.34 -9.21 6.06
N PHE A 305 0.80 -10.19 5.29
CA PHE A 305 0.94 -11.57 5.75
C PHE A 305 2.33 -12.10 5.42
N VAL A 306 2.96 -12.75 6.40
CA VAL A 306 4.28 -13.37 6.23
C VAL A 306 4.25 -14.81 6.67
N SER A 307 4.80 -15.70 5.85
CA SER A 307 5.01 -17.09 6.25
C SER A 307 6.02 -17.13 7.39
N THR A 308 5.63 -17.71 8.52
CA THR A 308 6.43 -17.80 9.73
C THR A 308 6.50 -19.24 10.19
N THR A 309 7.72 -19.72 10.43
CA THR A 309 7.97 -20.98 11.14
C THR A 309 8.21 -20.65 12.60
N PRO A 310 7.44 -21.20 13.56
CA PRO A 310 7.70 -21.01 14.98
C PRO A 310 9.14 -21.43 15.35
N PRO A 311 9.80 -20.74 16.31
CA PRO A 311 11.15 -21.10 16.73
C PRO A 311 11.20 -22.48 17.40
N ALA A 312 12.35 -23.16 17.36
CA ALA A 312 12.50 -24.52 17.90
C ALA A 312 12.06 -24.67 19.37
N SER A 313 12.30 -23.66 20.21
CA SER A 313 11.84 -23.65 21.60
C SER A 313 10.32 -23.72 21.73
N PHE A 314 9.59 -22.98 20.88
CA PHE A 314 8.14 -23.05 20.81
C PHE A 314 7.69 -24.43 20.32
N GLN A 315 8.34 -24.96 19.28
CA GLN A 315 8.02 -26.31 18.79
C GLN A 315 8.16 -27.36 19.89
N LEU A 316 9.24 -27.30 20.70
CA LEU A 316 9.52 -28.22 21.80
C LEU A 316 8.49 -28.14 22.92
N ALA A 317 8.04 -26.93 23.27
CA ALA A 317 6.98 -26.72 24.26
C ALA A 317 5.64 -27.33 23.84
N HIS A 318 5.45 -27.53 22.54
CA HIS A 318 4.29 -28.14 21.90
C HIS A 318 4.60 -29.56 21.37
N GLY A 319 5.64 -30.21 21.89
CA GLY A 319 5.94 -31.62 21.62
C GLY A 319 6.63 -31.95 20.28
N GLY A 320 7.14 -30.98 19.53
CA GLY A 320 8.03 -31.22 18.37
C GLY A 320 9.46 -30.83 18.70
N LEU A 321 10.55 -31.58 18.49
CA LEU A 321 10.87 -32.67 17.57
C LEU A 321 12.09 -33.38 18.17
N ILE A 322 12.08 -34.72 18.32
CA ILE A 322 13.32 -35.51 18.37
C ILE A 322 13.10 -36.71 17.45
N THR A 323 13.88 -36.76 16.36
CA THR A 323 14.13 -37.88 15.42
C THR A 323 13.29 -38.23 14.18
N ASP A 324 12.03 -37.81 13.91
CA ASP A 324 11.33 -38.27 12.67
C ASP A 324 10.35 -37.26 12.01
N GLY A 325 10.69 -35.97 11.97
CA GLY A 325 9.82 -34.93 11.40
C GLY A 325 8.68 -34.49 12.36
N ASN A 326 8.33 -33.20 12.32
CA ASN A 326 7.39 -32.62 13.28
C ASN A 326 5.95 -33.09 12.96
N THR A 327 5.33 -33.83 13.87
CA THR A 327 3.97 -34.38 13.68
C THR A 327 2.87 -33.52 14.29
N ASN A 328 3.19 -32.55 15.15
CA ASN A 328 2.17 -31.62 15.68
C ASN A 328 1.89 -30.53 14.62
N PRO A 329 0.68 -30.47 14.04
CA PRO A 329 0.36 -29.48 13.03
C PRO A 329 0.26 -28.05 13.58
N TYR A 330 0.12 -27.88 14.91
CA TYR A 330 0.07 -26.58 15.57
C TYR A 330 1.38 -25.81 15.45
N VAL A 331 2.50 -26.49 15.23
CA VAL A 331 3.84 -25.89 15.21
C VAL A 331 4.47 -25.80 13.82
N GLN A 332 3.70 -26.12 12.78
CA GLN A 332 4.11 -26.00 11.38
C GLN A 332 4.18 -24.54 10.94
N SER A 333 4.84 -24.28 9.80
CA SER A 333 4.83 -22.97 9.17
C SER A 333 3.40 -22.51 8.86
N TYR A 334 3.10 -21.26 9.18
CA TYR A 334 1.78 -20.68 9.00
C TYR A 334 1.91 -19.19 8.64
N SER A 335 0.82 -18.61 8.16
CA SER A 335 0.78 -17.19 7.83
C SER A 335 0.50 -16.36 9.08
N VAL A 336 1.41 -15.46 9.43
CA VAL A 336 1.22 -14.47 10.50
C VAL A 336 0.86 -13.13 9.87
N GLY A 337 -0.24 -12.54 10.34
CA GLY A 337 -0.63 -11.19 10.01
C GLY A 337 0.31 -10.16 10.63
N SER A 338 0.81 -9.24 9.83
CA SER A 338 1.44 -8.00 10.28
C SER A 338 0.40 -6.90 10.11
N GLY A 339 -0.35 -6.62 11.17
CA GLY A 339 -1.25 -5.49 11.21
C GLY A 339 -0.44 -4.20 11.31
N PHE A 340 -0.89 -3.14 10.67
CA PHE A 340 -0.29 -1.81 10.77
C PHE A 340 -1.36 -0.86 11.25
N SER A 341 -1.00 0.03 12.16
CA SER A 341 -1.88 1.09 12.65
C SER A 341 -1.20 2.44 12.41
N GLY A 342 -1.99 3.44 12.03
CA GLY A 342 -1.45 4.78 11.82
C GLY A 342 -0.86 5.38 13.10
N ASN A 343 0.24 6.11 12.95
CA ASN A 343 0.96 6.74 14.04
C ASN A 343 0.86 8.28 13.93
N PRO A 344 0.16 8.95 14.86
CA PRO A 344 -0.05 10.39 14.80
C PRO A 344 1.24 11.19 15.11
N ASN A 345 2.28 10.52 15.62
CA ASN A 345 3.55 11.15 15.96
C ASN A 345 4.56 11.15 14.78
N LEU A 346 4.12 10.75 13.59
CA LEU A 346 4.98 10.77 12.40
C LEU A 346 5.38 12.19 12.02
N LYS A 347 6.63 12.31 11.61
CA LYS A 347 7.21 13.52 11.03
C LYS A 347 7.16 13.41 9.49
N PRO A 348 7.06 14.54 8.79
CA PRO A 348 7.26 14.56 7.34
C PRO A 348 8.63 14.01 6.93
N GLU A 349 8.65 13.19 5.90
CA GLU A 349 9.88 12.78 5.21
C GLU A 349 10.50 14.00 4.53
N LYS A 350 11.84 14.06 4.45
CA LYS A 350 12.55 15.16 3.81
C LYS A 350 13.34 14.65 2.63
N SER A 351 13.44 15.47 1.59
CA SER A 351 14.31 15.22 0.44
C SER A 351 15.26 16.39 0.20
N ARG A 352 16.46 16.06 -0.28
CA ARG A 352 17.36 17.00 -0.93
C ARG A 352 17.73 16.44 -2.30
N SER A 353 17.82 17.29 -3.29
CA SER A 353 18.31 16.95 -4.62
C SER A 353 19.35 17.97 -5.08
N PHE A 354 20.44 17.47 -5.66
CA PHE A 354 21.43 18.26 -6.37
C PHE A 354 21.62 17.66 -7.76
N THR A 355 21.61 18.49 -8.80
CA THR A 355 21.93 18.10 -10.16
C THR A 355 22.96 19.04 -10.77
N GLY A 356 23.79 18.51 -11.65
CA GLY A 356 24.73 19.28 -12.45
C GLY A 356 24.93 18.60 -13.79
N GLY A 357 24.91 19.34 -14.89
CA GLY A 357 25.00 18.73 -16.21
C GLY A 357 25.44 19.68 -17.30
N VAL A 358 25.74 19.07 -18.44
CA VAL A 358 26.23 19.73 -19.65
C VAL A 358 25.28 19.37 -20.78
N ILE A 359 24.89 20.37 -21.58
CA ILE A 359 24.18 20.21 -22.84
C ILE A 359 25.10 20.68 -23.94
N PHE A 360 25.28 19.86 -24.97
CA PHE A 360 26.11 20.15 -26.11
C PHE A 360 25.31 19.96 -27.39
N GLU A 361 25.22 21.02 -28.19
CA GLU A 361 24.42 21.13 -29.41
C GLU A 361 25.33 21.51 -30.59
N PRO A 362 26.24 20.62 -31.02
CA PRO A 362 27.23 20.94 -32.04
C PRO A 362 26.63 21.34 -33.38
N THR A 363 25.41 20.86 -33.67
CA THR A 363 24.65 21.16 -34.88
C THR A 363 23.15 21.24 -34.57
N PRO A 364 22.33 21.90 -35.40
CA PRO A 364 20.87 21.98 -35.18
C PRO A 364 20.15 20.62 -35.17
N TRP A 365 20.76 19.58 -35.72
CA TRP A 365 20.18 18.23 -35.79
C TRP A 365 20.65 17.33 -34.65
N LEU A 366 21.64 17.72 -33.83
CA LEU A 366 22.21 16.88 -32.77
C LEU A 366 22.25 17.59 -31.43
N THR A 367 21.54 17.04 -30.44
CA THR A 367 21.60 17.47 -29.05
C THR A 367 22.14 16.32 -28.20
N MET A 368 23.13 16.59 -27.36
CA MET A 368 23.69 15.67 -26.39
C MET A 368 23.65 16.26 -24.99
N SER A 369 23.45 15.43 -23.96
CA SER A 369 23.55 15.88 -22.58
C SER A 369 24.09 14.79 -21.65
N VAL A 370 24.79 15.26 -20.62
CA VAL A 370 25.28 14.44 -19.51
C VAL A 370 24.92 15.14 -18.21
N ASP A 371 24.19 14.46 -17.34
CA ASP A 371 23.71 15.01 -16.08
C ASP A 371 24.07 14.10 -14.91
N TYR A 372 24.74 14.64 -13.91
CA TYR A 372 24.87 14.02 -12.60
C TYR A 372 23.68 14.38 -11.72
N TYR A 373 23.12 13.38 -11.02
CA TYR A 373 22.12 13.58 -9.98
C TYR A 373 22.55 12.99 -8.64
N ASN A 374 22.15 13.65 -7.55
CA ASN A 374 22.32 13.17 -6.18
C ASN A 374 21.06 13.48 -5.36
N ILE A 375 20.36 12.43 -4.94
CA ILE A 375 19.11 12.54 -4.19
C ILE A 375 19.29 11.83 -2.85
N LYS A 376 18.92 12.52 -1.76
CA LYS A 376 18.87 11.93 -0.42
C LYS A 376 17.49 12.17 0.19
N LYS A 377 16.86 11.11 0.67
CA LYS A 377 15.67 11.13 1.52
C LYS A 377 16.05 10.76 2.96
N THR A 378 15.48 11.44 3.93
CA THR A 378 15.66 11.20 5.36
C THR A 378 14.32 11.23 6.07
N ASP A 379 14.26 10.65 7.27
CA ASP A 379 13.01 10.48 8.02
C ASP A 379 11.98 9.67 7.21
N VAL A 380 12.43 8.75 6.35
CA VAL A 380 11.54 7.93 5.51
C VAL A 380 10.66 7.08 6.43
N ILE A 381 9.35 7.13 6.17
CA ILE A 381 8.34 6.41 6.93
C ILE A 381 8.37 4.95 6.47
N VAL A 382 8.54 4.05 7.43
CA VAL A 382 8.53 2.60 7.20
C VAL A 382 7.58 1.91 8.16
N THR A 383 7.08 0.76 7.75
CA THR A 383 6.20 -0.09 8.54
C THR A 383 7.00 -1.08 9.36
N GLY A 384 6.96 -0.94 10.67
CA GLY A 384 7.36 -1.99 11.60
C GLY A 384 8.75 -2.59 11.41
N PRO A 385 9.85 -1.82 11.42
CA PRO A 385 11.21 -2.34 11.16
C PRO A 385 11.67 -3.44 12.14
N LEU A 386 11.09 -3.49 13.34
CA LEU A 386 11.37 -4.50 14.38
C LEU A 386 10.34 -5.65 14.42
N ALA A 387 9.54 -5.87 13.38
CA ALA A 387 8.50 -6.90 13.38
C ALA A 387 9.05 -8.32 13.62
N SER A 388 10.23 -8.63 13.09
CA SER A 388 10.92 -9.90 13.35
C SER A 388 11.32 -10.04 14.82
N SER A 389 11.87 -8.97 15.41
CA SER A 389 12.23 -8.93 16.83
C SER A 389 11.00 -9.01 17.74
N ALA A 390 9.89 -8.39 17.36
CA ALA A 390 8.61 -8.49 18.08
C ALA A 390 8.06 -9.92 18.08
N ARG A 391 8.09 -10.62 16.94
CA ARG A 391 7.73 -12.05 16.87
C ARG A 391 8.62 -12.90 17.77
N ALA A 392 9.93 -12.69 17.72
CA ALA A 392 10.88 -13.41 18.56
C ALA A 392 10.62 -13.15 20.06
N ALA A 393 10.33 -11.91 20.44
CA ALA A 393 9.99 -11.53 21.81
C ALA A 393 8.71 -12.23 22.30
N TYR A 394 7.65 -12.26 21.49
CA TYR A 394 6.42 -12.99 21.80
C TYR A 394 6.69 -14.46 22.11
N PHE A 395 7.39 -15.16 21.21
CA PHE A 395 7.69 -16.59 21.41
C PHE A 395 8.65 -16.87 22.56
N ALA A 396 9.43 -15.88 22.99
CA ALA A 396 10.30 -15.97 24.16
C ALA A 396 9.60 -15.56 25.48
N GLY A 397 8.34 -15.10 25.43
CA GLY A 397 7.64 -14.57 26.61
C GLY A 397 8.20 -13.22 27.09
N ASN A 398 8.91 -12.49 26.22
CA ASN A 398 9.51 -11.20 26.53
C ASN A 398 8.58 -10.04 26.17
N PRO A 399 8.74 -8.85 26.79
CA PRO A 399 8.03 -7.65 26.38
C PRO A 399 8.26 -7.32 24.90
N LEU A 400 7.20 -6.90 24.21
CA LEU A 400 7.30 -6.46 22.82
C LEU A 400 8.05 -5.12 22.72
N PRO A 401 8.71 -4.83 21.58
CA PRO A 401 9.25 -3.50 21.30
C PRO A 401 8.15 -2.43 21.38
N ALA A 402 8.54 -1.19 21.70
CA ALA A 402 7.59 -0.09 21.85
C ALA A 402 6.73 0.10 20.58
N GLY A 403 5.41 0.26 20.77
CA GLY A 403 4.44 0.44 19.69
C GLY A 403 3.97 -0.84 19.01
N TYR A 404 4.50 -2.02 19.38
CA TYR A 404 4.02 -3.31 18.90
C TYR A 404 3.00 -3.92 19.87
N THR A 405 1.95 -4.54 19.33
CA THR A 405 0.94 -5.25 20.13
C THR A 405 0.55 -6.58 19.48
N ILE A 406 0.00 -7.50 20.27
CA ILE A 406 -0.64 -8.71 19.76
C ILE A 406 -2.12 -8.43 19.59
N GLU A 407 -2.61 -8.47 18.35
CA GLU A 407 -4.03 -8.24 18.04
C GLU A 407 -4.82 -9.54 18.17
N ALA A 408 -4.25 -10.64 17.69
CA ALA A 408 -4.90 -11.93 17.70
C ALA A 408 -3.89 -13.05 17.98
N ILE A 409 -4.34 -14.01 18.79
CA ILE A 409 -3.68 -15.29 19.02
C ILE A 409 -4.61 -16.42 18.56
N ASP A 410 -4.02 -17.56 18.28
CA ASP A 410 -4.75 -18.75 17.89
C ASP A 410 -5.44 -19.39 19.10
N GLY A 411 -6.36 -20.31 18.84
CA GLY A 411 -6.88 -21.18 19.88
C GLY A 411 -5.76 -21.96 20.58
N VAL A 412 -5.99 -22.37 21.83
CA VAL A 412 -5.04 -23.22 22.56
C VAL A 412 -4.75 -24.50 21.79
N ASP A 413 -3.50 -24.97 21.86
CA ASP A 413 -3.14 -26.28 21.32
C ASP A 413 -3.90 -27.37 22.08
N PRO A 414 -4.78 -28.16 21.42
CA PRO A 414 -5.52 -29.23 22.10
C PRO A 414 -4.62 -30.32 22.70
N LEU A 415 -3.41 -30.52 22.17
CA LEU A 415 -2.43 -31.47 22.71
C LEU A 415 -1.61 -30.89 23.86
N PHE A 416 -1.42 -29.57 23.89
CA PHE A 416 -0.58 -28.87 24.85
C PHE A 416 -1.30 -27.62 25.37
N PRO A 417 -2.40 -27.77 26.14
CA PRO A 417 -3.31 -26.66 26.48
C PRO A 417 -2.71 -25.58 27.38
N ASN A 418 -1.60 -25.88 28.06
CA ASN A 418 -0.88 -24.94 28.93
C ASN A 418 0.29 -24.24 28.21
N ALA A 419 0.59 -24.61 26.96
CA ALA A 419 1.66 -23.98 26.18
C ALA A 419 1.19 -22.64 25.59
N LEU A 420 2.14 -21.75 25.29
CA LEU A 420 1.86 -20.43 24.74
C LEU A 420 1.14 -20.56 23.38
N PRO A 421 -0.02 -19.91 23.16
CA PRO A 421 -0.68 -19.98 21.87
C PRO A 421 0.14 -19.36 20.73
N ARG A 422 -0.08 -19.81 19.49
CA ARG A 422 0.47 -19.15 18.31
C ARG A 422 -0.05 -17.72 18.21
N VAL A 423 0.79 -16.81 17.73
CA VAL A 423 0.36 -15.46 17.37
C VAL A 423 -0.23 -15.45 15.97
N LEU A 424 -1.44 -14.93 15.80
CA LEU A 424 -2.05 -14.80 14.48
C LEU A 424 -1.79 -13.43 13.86
N ILE A 425 -1.83 -12.36 14.66
CA ILE A 425 -1.63 -10.99 14.18
C ILE A 425 -0.78 -10.21 15.18
N ILE A 426 0.32 -9.62 14.69
CA ILE A 426 1.10 -8.62 15.41
C ILE A 426 0.87 -7.27 14.74
N ASN A 427 0.44 -6.29 15.52
CA ASN A 427 0.38 -4.91 15.05
C ASN A 427 1.75 -4.26 15.17
N ALA A 428 2.15 -3.56 14.11
CA ALA A 428 3.38 -2.80 14.03
C ALA A 428 3.09 -1.32 13.73
N PRO A 429 3.87 -0.38 14.28
CA PRO A 429 3.68 1.03 14.04
C PRO A 429 4.34 1.47 12.73
N TYR A 430 3.87 2.58 12.17
CA TYR A 430 4.67 3.40 11.26
C TYR A 430 5.70 4.20 12.04
N VAL A 431 6.93 4.30 11.53
CA VAL A 431 8.02 5.06 12.17
C VAL A 431 8.89 5.80 11.14
N ASN A 432 9.39 6.98 11.52
CA ASN A 432 10.46 7.67 10.79
C ASN A 432 11.80 7.07 11.17
N ALA A 433 12.24 6.05 10.45
CA ALA A 433 13.48 5.35 10.79
C ALA A 433 14.44 5.21 9.59
N ALA A 434 13.92 5.31 8.37
CA ALA A 434 14.67 4.97 7.18
C ALA A 434 15.34 6.17 6.50
N SER A 435 16.35 5.88 5.70
CA SER A 435 16.95 6.83 4.78
C SER A 435 17.24 6.18 3.44
N GLN A 436 17.19 6.97 2.37
CA GLN A 436 17.49 6.48 1.02
C GLN A 436 18.39 7.47 0.31
N LYS A 437 19.42 6.99 -0.36
CA LYS A 437 20.33 7.80 -1.16
C LYS A 437 20.53 7.17 -2.52
N THR A 438 20.32 7.96 -3.57
CA THR A 438 20.61 7.53 -4.94
C THR A 438 21.41 8.59 -5.68
N SER A 439 22.37 8.15 -6.50
CA SER A 439 23.10 9.03 -7.40
C SER A 439 23.50 8.30 -8.66
N GLY A 440 23.61 9.04 -9.75
CA GLY A 440 23.94 8.48 -11.05
C GLY A 440 24.26 9.54 -12.09
N ILE A 441 24.53 9.05 -13.29
CA ILE A 441 24.79 9.86 -14.48
C ILE A 441 23.74 9.48 -15.52
N ASP A 442 23.02 10.47 -16.04
CA ASP A 442 22.13 10.33 -17.17
C ASP A 442 22.81 10.87 -18.42
N PHE A 443 22.72 10.10 -19.51
CA PHE A 443 23.19 10.45 -20.84
C PHE A 443 21.96 10.50 -21.75
N ALA A 444 21.83 11.57 -22.53
CA ALA A 444 20.81 11.64 -23.56
C ALA A 444 21.39 12.16 -24.87
N VAL A 445 21.02 11.52 -25.98
CA VAL A 445 21.37 11.94 -27.34
C VAL A 445 20.10 11.96 -28.16
N THR A 446 19.85 13.07 -28.84
CA THR A 446 18.75 13.21 -29.80
C THR A 446 19.31 13.69 -31.13
N ALA A 447 19.08 12.90 -32.18
CA ALA A 447 19.43 13.22 -33.56
C ALA A 447 18.16 13.38 -34.40
N ARG A 448 18.04 14.49 -35.13
CA ARG A 448 16.93 14.83 -36.05
C ARG A 448 17.45 14.89 -37.48
N ILE A 449 17.59 13.73 -38.11
CA ILE A 449 18.26 13.55 -39.39
C ILE A 449 17.23 13.68 -40.52
N PRO A 450 17.32 14.68 -41.41
CA PRO A 450 16.51 14.71 -42.62
C PRO A 450 16.99 13.59 -43.56
N LEU A 451 16.09 12.67 -43.92
CA LEU A 451 16.38 11.59 -44.87
C LEU A 451 15.94 11.95 -46.29
N ALA A 452 14.85 12.72 -46.41
CA ALA A 452 14.32 13.30 -47.63
C ALA A 452 13.55 14.59 -47.28
N ASP A 453 13.03 15.30 -48.28
CA ASP A 453 12.31 16.57 -48.10
C ASP A 453 11.07 16.45 -47.19
N ASP A 454 10.41 15.30 -47.25
CA ASP A 454 9.19 14.95 -46.52
C ASP A 454 9.42 13.92 -45.40
N ILE A 455 10.65 13.43 -45.22
CA ILE A 455 10.97 12.35 -44.26
C ILE A 455 12.10 12.78 -43.32
N GLN A 456 11.81 12.79 -42.02
CA GLN A 456 12.78 13.01 -40.96
C GLN A 456 12.88 11.79 -40.05
N LEU A 457 14.11 11.33 -39.78
CA LEU A 457 14.41 10.36 -38.73
C LEU A 457 14.73 11.10 -37.43
N ILE A 458 13.95 10.82 -36.39
CA ILE A 458 14.25 11.22 -35.02
C ILE A 458 14.78 9.97 -34.29
N SER A 459 16.06 9.99 -33.93
CA SER A 459 16.71 8.94 -33.14
C SER A 459 17.03 9.48 -31.76
N ARG A 460 16.56 8.80 -30.72
CA ARG A 460 16.72 9.21 -29.32
C ARG A 460 17.30 8.06 -28.50
N LEU A 461 18.44 8.31 -27.87
CA LEU A 461 19.09 7.41 -26.92
C LEU A 461 19.07 8.05 -25.54
N ASP A 462 18.51 7.35 -24.55
CA ASP A 462 18.60 7.71 -23.13
C ASP A 462 19.29 6.57 -22.38
N VAL A 463 20.31 6.87 -21.58
CA VAL A 463 21.05 5.87 -20.79
C VAL A 463 21.29 6.42 -19.38
N THR A 464 20.95 5.65 -18.35
CA THR A 464 21.28 5.98 -16.96
C THR A 464 22.34 5.01 -16.43
N ASN A 465 23.37 5.55 -15.81
CA ASN A 465 24.30 4.83 -14.94
C ASN A 465 23.99 5.11 -13.46
N ILE A 466 23.58 4.10 -12.70
CA ILE A 466 23.36 4.20 -11.25
C ILE A 466 24.70 3.94 -10.54
N LEU A 467 25.23 4.98 -9.90
CA LEU A 467 26.49 4.93 -9.15
C LEU A 467 26.28 4.45 -7.71
N GLN A 468 25.19 4.91 -7.08
CA GLN A 468 24.86 4.60 -5.68
C GLN A 468 23.35 4.42 -5.56
N PHE A 469 22.94 3.40 -4.81
CA PHE A 469 21.56 3.23 -4.36
C PHE A 469 21.60 2.55 -2.98
N ASP A 470 21.57 3.36 -1.94
CA ASP A 470 21.70 2.92 -0.55
C ASP A 470 20.37 3.12 0.17
N VAL A 471 19.94 2.11 0.93
CA VAL A 471 18.72 2.14 1.74
C VAL A 471 19.08 1.69 3.15
N ASP A 472 18.67 2.49 4.13
CA ASP A 472 18.66 2.16 5.55
C ASP A 472 17.21 2.03 5.97
N ASN A 473 16.80 0.88 6.51
CA ASN A 473 15.41 0.63 6.92
C ASN A 473 15.14 1.00 8.38
N GLY A 474 16.12 1.61 9.07
CA GLY A 474 16.01 1.94 10.49
C GLY A 474 16.37 0.79 11.43
N ASP A 475 16.96 -0.28 10.90
CA ASP A 475 17.54 -1.40 11.64
C ASP A 475 19.04 -1.21 11.94
N GLY A 476 19.62 -0.09 11.49
CA GLY A 476 21.03 0.26 11.67
C GLY A 476 21.96 -0.29 10.59
N ALA A 477 21.42 -1.01 9.59
CA ALA A 477 22.19 -1.55 8.47
C ALA A 477 21.91 -0.79 7.17
N ILE A 478 22.98 -0.42 6.45
CA ILE A 478 22.87 0.19 5.12
C ILE A 478 22.97 -0.90 4.06
N GLN A 479 21.87 -1.11 3.34
CA GLN A 479 21.78 -2.02 2.21
C GLN A 479 22.16 -1.29 0.92
N LYS A 480 23.03 -1.90 0.10
CA LYS A 480 23.52 -1.33 -1.16
C LYS A 480 22.94 -2.08 -2.34
N PHE A 481 22.22 -1.36 -3.18
CA PHE A 481 21.39 -1.93 -4.25
C PHE A 481 21.89 -1.64 -5.67
N ALA A 482 22.88 -0.78 -5.85
CA ALA A 482 23.38 -0.47 -7.20
C ALA A 482 24.05 -1.70 -7.85
N GLY A 483 23.42 -2.25 -8.88
CA GLY A 483 23.89 -3.44 -9.60
C GLY A 483 23.50 -4.78 -9.00
N THR A 484 22.51 -4.81 -8.10
CA THR A 484 22.04 -6.03 -7.43
C THR A 484 20.57 -6.31 -7.73
N LEU A 485 19.96 -7.23 -6.99
CA LEU A 485 18.51 -7.26 -6.82
C LEU A 485 18.09 -6.07 -5.97
N GLY A 486 16.97 -5.42 -6.30
CA GLY A 486 16.46 -4.28 -5.54
C GLY A 486 15.86 -4.66 -4.18
N PRO A 487 15.47 -3.66 -3.37
CA PRO A 487 14.86 -3.90 -2.06
C PRO A 487 13.53 -4.65 -2.21
N TYR A 488 13.35 -5.75 -1.49
CA TYR A 488 12.14 -6.57 -1.60
C TYR A 488 10.87 -5.79 -1.22
N GLU A 489 10.96 -4.95 -0.19
CA GLU A 489 9.85 -4.12 0.27
C GLU A 489 9.48 -2.99 -0.71
N LEU A 490 10.39 -2.58 -1.62
CA LEU A 490 10.15 -1.50 -2.57
C LEU A 490 9.87 -1.97 -4.00
N SER A 491 10.47 -3.08 -4.42
CA SER A 491 10.42 -3.56 -5.80
C SER A 491 10.19 -5.06 -5.93
N SER A 492 9.84 -5.76 -4.85
CA SER A 492 9.71 -7.22 -4.80
C SER A 492 10.97 -7.94 -5.32
N GLY A 493 12.14 -7.32 -5.10
CA GLY A 493 13.43 -7.85 -5.54
C GLY A 493 13.74 -7.62 -7.02
N ALA A 494 12.99 -6.76 -7.72
CA ALA A 494 13.29 -6.44 -9.11
C ALA A 494 14.72 -5.90 -9.24
N GLY A 495 15.44 -6.35 -10.28
CA GLY A 495 16.84 -5.98 -10.50
C GLY A 495 17.04 -4.47 -10.59
N THR A 496 18.14 -3.99 -10.00
CA THR A 496 18.58 -2.59 -10.02
C THR A 496 19.88 -2.50 -10.83
N PRO A 497 19.82 -2.73 -12.16
CA PRO A 497 21.02 -2.76 -13.00
C PRO A 497 21.74 -1.42 -12.94
N LYS A 498 23.07 -1.46 -12.92
CA LYS A 498 23.89 -0.24 -12.95
C LYS A 498 23.67 0.55 -14.23
N TRP A 499 23.33 -0.12 -15.33
CA TRP A 499 23.08 0.51 -16.62
C TRP A 499 21.68 0.16 -17.08
N ARG A 500 20.91 1.18 -17.45
CA ARG A 500 19.64 1.03 -18.14
C ARG A 500 19.64 2.00 -19.31
N GLY A 501 19.08 1.59 -20.45
CA GLY A 501 19.00 2.46 -21.60
C GLY A 501 17.79 2.15 -22.46
N ASN A 502 17.35 3.14 -23.21
CA ASN A 502 16.33 3.03 -24.22
C ASN A 502 16.82 3.72 -25.49
N TRP A 503 16.59 3.08 -26.63
CA TRP A 503 16.84 3.67 -27.94
C TRP A 503 15.57 3.61 -28.76
N GLN A 504 15.05 4.77 -29.12
CA GLN A 504 13.85 4.94 -29.90
C GLN A 504 14.17 5.60 -31.24
N ASN A 505 13.60 5.06 -32.31
CA ASN A 505 13.63 5.67 -33.64
C ASN A 505 12.19 6.00 -34.06
N THR A 506 11.99 7.17 -34.64
CA THR A 506 10.70 7.61 -35.18
C THR A 506 10.92 8.20 -36.56
N LEU A 507 10.20 7.68 -37.55
CA LEU A 507 10.11 8.28 -38.86
C LEU A 507 8.92 9.24 -38.87
N GLN A 508 9.20 10.51 -39.08
CA GLN A 508 8.20 11.56 -39.22
C GLN A 508 8.05 11.91 -40.69
N PHE A 509 6.84 11.74 -41.21
CA PHE A 509 6.43 12.14 -42.54
C PHE A 509 5.74 13.51 -42.44
N LYS A 510 6.09 14.46 -43.31
CA LYS A 510 5.44 15.78 -43.36
C LYS A 510 4.21 15.80 -44.23
#